data_AF-A0AAP3CHF8-F1
#
_entry.id   AF-A0AAP3CHF8-F1
#
_cell.length_a   1.000
_cell.length_b   1.000
_cell.length_c   1.000
_cell.angle_alpha   90.00
_cell.angle_beta   90.00
_cell.angle_gamma   90.00
#
_symmetry.space_group_name_H-M   'P 1'
#
loop_
_entity.id
_entity.type
_entity.pdbx_description
1 polymer ?
#
loop_
_entity_poly.entity_id
_entity_poly.type
_entity_poly.pdbx_seq_one_letter_code
_entity_poly.pdbx_strand_id
1 'polypeptide(L)'
;MKIRKANINTQTGMITDVYLHENRKELRTLVAVPQLEWSTIISYEEDKAALPERLETSLRRHTEEEDTAGELAKKIIHWVTEM
;
A
#
# COMPACT_ATOMS: atom_id res chain seq x y z
N MET A 1 7.18 -3.93 13.11
CA MET A 1 6.22 -2.95 12.57
C MET A 1 7.00 -1.70 12.19
N LYS A 2 6.88 -1.23 10.95
CA LYS A 2 7.45 0.04 10.44
C LYS A 2 6.30 0.97 10.03
N ILE A 3 6.49 2.27 10.14
CA ILE A 3 5.54 3.28 9.66
C ILE A 3 6.25 4.11 8.60
N ARG A 4 5.63 4.26 7.42
CA ARG A 4 6.15 5.03 6.29
C ARG A 4 5.24 6.23 6.03
N LYS A 5 5.86 7.35 5.65
CA LYS A 5 5.15 8.60 5.35
C LYS A 5 4.85 8.66 3.86
N ALA A 6 3.58 8.56 3.49
CA ALA A 6 3.13 8.67 2.10
C ALA A 6 3.06 10.13 1.65
N ASN A 7 2.55 11.02 2.52
CA ASN A 7 2.36 12.45 2.27
C ASN A 7 1.69 12.74 0.91
N ILE A 8 0.61 12.01 0.62
CA ILE A 8 -0.17 12.18 -0.62
C ILE A 8 -1.38 13.03 -0.28
N ASN A 9 -1.57 14.13 -1.00
CA ASN A 9 -2.75 14.96 -0.88
C ASN A 9 -3.90 14.33 -1.66
N THR A 10 -5.09 14.34 -1.07
CA THR A 10 -6.36 14.00 -1.71
C THR A 10 -7.36 15.13 -1.49
N GLN A 11 -8.45 15.15 -2.23
CA GLN A 11 -9.53 16.13 -2.05
C GLN A 11 -10.16 16.05 -0.65
N THR A 12 -10.18 14.86 -0.06
CA THR A 12 -10.79 14.56 1.25
C THR A 12 -9.83 14.66 2.43
N GLY A 13 -8.53 14.81 2.20
CA GLY A 13 -7.54 14.91 3.26
C GLY A 13 -6.11 14.59 2.80
N MET A 14 -5.25 14.20 3.74
CA MET A 14 -3.88 13.77 3.44
C MET A 14 -3.67 12.34 3.90
N ILE A 15 -3.16 11.50 3.01
CA ILE A 15 -2.67 10.17 3.35
C ILE A 15 -1.27 10.34 3.94
N THR A 16 -1.16 10.29 5.27
CA THR A 16 0.11 10.49 5.96
C THR A 16 0.84 9.18 6.18
N ASP A 17 0.18 8.19 6.76
CA ASP A 17 0.83 7.03 7.36
C ASP A 17 0.44 5.72 6.67
N VAL A 18 1.45 4.93 6.34
CA VAL A 18 1.32 3.56 5.87
C VAL A 18 2.03 2.65 6.84
N TYR A 19 1.29 1.68 7.37
CA TYR A 19 1.78 0.74 8.38
C TYR A 19 2.20 -0.54 7.68
N LEU A 20 3.43 -0.99 7.96
CA LEU A 20 3.99 -2.21 7.41
C LEU A 20 4.35 -3.17 8.55
N HIS A 21 3.82 -4.38 8.48
CA HIS A 21 4.16 -5.45 9.42
C HIS A 21 4.59 -6.70 8.65
N GLU A 22 5.90 -6.97 8.70
CA GLU A 22 6.50 -8.19 8.17
C GLU A 22 6.19 -9.37 9.08
N ASN A 23 5.65 -10.45 8.51
CA ASN A 23 5.63 -11.77 9.11
C ASN A 23 6.59 -12.69 8.37
N ARG A 24 7.81 -12.83 8.89
CA ARG A 24 8.86 -13.68 8.31
C ARG A 24 8.54 -15.16 8.33
N LYS A 25 7.71 -15.63 9.26
CA LYS A 25 7.33 -17.05 9.35
C LYS A 25 6.42 -17.46 8.18
N GLU A 26 5.59 -16.52 7.73
CA GLU A 26 4.59 -16.73 6.68
C GLU A 26 4.96 -16.02 5.37
N LEU A 27 6.19 -15.48 5.28
CA LEU A 27 6.73 -14.79 4.10
C LEU A 27 5.77 -13.77 3.51
N ARG A 28 5.17 -12.93 4.36
CA ARG A 28 4.18 -11.93 3.96
C ARG A 28 4.30 -10.63 4.74
N THR A 29 3.90 -9.53 4.12
CA THR A 29 3.80 -8.21 4.74
C THR A 29 2.34 -7.77 4.77
N LEU A 30 1.84 -7.42 5.97
CA LEU A 30 0.60 -6.69 6.13
C LEU A 30 0.87 -5.21 5.89
N VAL A 31 0.05 -4.59 5.03
CA VAL A 31 0.05 -3.16 4.75
C VAL A 31 -1.30 -2.58 5.15
N ALA A 32 -1.30 -1.46 5.88
CA ALA A 32 -2.53 -0.77 6.26
C ALA A 32 -2.40 0.75 6.09
N VAL A 33 -3.47 1.37 5.61
CA VAL A 33 -3.62 2.82 5.41
C VAL A 33 -4.91 3.26 6.11
N PRO A 34 -4.84 3.63 7.41
CA PRO A 34 -6.03 3.92 8.22
C PRO A 34 -6.92 5.04 7.66
N GLN A 35 -6.31 6.06 7.05
CA GLN A 35 -7.02 7.20 6.44
C GLN A 35 -7.95 6.78 5.31
N LEU A 36 -7.70 5.63 4.69
CA LEU A 36 -8.52 5.05 3.62
C LEU A 36 -9.38 3.87 4.11
N GLU A 37 -9.32 3.55 5.40
CA GLU A 37 -9.89 2.33 5.99
C GLU A 37 -9.48 1.06 5.22
N TRP A 38 -8.25 1.05 4.70
CA TRP A 38 -7.77 0.04 3.77
C TRP A 38 -6.62 -0.78 4.33
N SER A 39 -6.61 -2.08 4.04
CA SER A 39 -5.47 -2.95 4.32
C SER A 39 -5.37 -4.10 3.33
N THR A 40 -4.17 -4.66 3.20
CA THR A 40 -3.91 -5.81 2.34
C THR A 40 -2.72 -6.62 2.84
N ILE A 41 -2.61 -7.84 2.33
CA ILE A 41 -1.45 -8.71 2.53
C ILE A 41 -0.71 -8.82 1.19
N ILE A 42 0.61 -8.73 1.25
CA ILE A 42 1.50 -8.94 0.10
C ILE A 42 2.40 -10.13 0.44
N SER A 43 2.30 -11.19 -0.35
CA SER A 43 3.18 -12.36 -0.24
C SER A 43 4.51 -12.08 -0.94
N TYR A 44 5.59 -12.64 -0.44
CA TYR A 44 6.92 -12.50 -1.06
C TYR A 44 7.00 -13.33 -2.35
N GLU A 45 6.14 -14.34 -2.46
CA GLU A 45 5.99 -15.20 -3.62
C GLU A 45 4.99 -14.63 -4.66
N GLU A 46 4.37 -13.48 -4.35
CA GLU A 46 3.44 -12.85 -5.28
C GLU A 46 4.17 -12.36 -6.53
N ASP A 47 3.56 -12.57 -7.70
CA ASP A 47 4.12 -12.13 -8.97
C ASP A 47 4.27 -10.59 -9.00
N LYS A 48 5.52 -10.14 -9.13
CA LYS A 48 5.88 -8.72 -9.19
C LYS A 48 5.24 -8.00 -10.38
N ALA A 49 4.89 -8.71 -11.45
CA ALA A 49 4.20 -8.12 -12.60
C ALA A 49 2.72 -7.84 -12.31
N ALA A 50 2.07 -8.68 -11.49
CA ALA A 50 0.65 -8.55 -11.16
C ALA A 50 0.39 -7.66 -9.92
N LEU A 51 1.38 -7.54 -9.03
CA LEU A 51 1.25 -6.76 -7.79
C LEU A 51 0.87 -5.28 -8.01
N PRO A 52 1.46 -4.52 -8.96
CA PRO A 52 1.08 -3.14 -9.22
C PRO A 52 -0.40 -2.98 -9.59
N GLU A 53 -0.86 -3.77 -10.55
CA GLU A 53 -2.25 -3.71 -11.04
C GLU A 53 -3.25 -4.09 -9.93
N ARG A 54 -2.93 -5.14 -9.15
CA ARG A 54 -3.76 -5.56 -8.01
C ARG A 54 -3.88 -4.46 -6.96
N LEU A 55 -2.76 -3.85 -6.56
CA LEU A 55 -2.75 -2.82 -5.53
C LEU A 55 -3.49 -1.58 -6.00
N GLU A 56 -3.25 -1.13 -7.22
CA GLU A 56 -3.93 0.02 -7.80
C GLU A 56 -5.44 -0.22 -7.91
N THR A 57 -5.86 -1.38 -8.42
CA THR A 57 -7.28 -1.76 -8.53
C THR A 57 -7.97 -1.81 -7.16
N SER A 58 -7.26 -2.30 -6.14
CA SER A 58 -7.78 -2.34 -4.77
C SER A 58 -7.91 -0.93 -4.18
N LEU A 59 -6.88 -0.10 -4.32
CA LEU A 59 -6.85 1.26 -3.79
C LEU A 59 -7.84 2.20 -4.48
N ARG A 60 -8.07 2.05 -5.79
CA ARG A 60 -9.06 2.82 -6.55
C ARG A 60 -10.48 2.75 -5.98
N ARG A 61 -10.81 1.70 -5.22
CA ARG A 61 -12.12 1.58 -4.54
C ARG A 61 -12.23 2.43 -3.28
N HIS A 62 -11.09 2.91 -2.78
CA HIS A 62 -10.96 3.66 -1.53
C HIS A 62 -10.37 5.07 -1.75
N THR A 63 -10.01 5.41 -2.99
CA THR A 63 -9.52 6.74 -3.37
C THR A 63 -10.43 7.32 -4.44
N GLU A 64 -10.86 8.56 -4.25
CA GLU A 64 -11.71 9.27 -5.24
C GLU A 64 -10.92 9.68 -6.49
N GLU A 65 -9.60 9.83 -6.36
CA GLU A 65 -8.70 10.28 -7.41
C GLU A 65 -7.92 9.09 -7.98
N GLU A 66 -7.96 8.95 -9.31
CA GLU A 66 -7.29 7.87 -10.04
C GLU A 66 -5.77 7.90 -9.84
N ASP A 67 -5.17 9.09 -9.83
CA ASP A 67 -3.73 9.29 -9.67
C ASP A 67 -3.22 8.90 -8.27
N THR A 68 -4.04 9.10 -7.22
CA THR A 68 -3.69 8.78 -5.84
C THR A 68 -3.47 7.27 -5.65
N ALA A 69 -4.33 6.44 -6.23
CA ALA A 69 -4.21 4.99 -6.12
C ALA A 69 -2.88 4.48 -6.72
N GLY A 70 -2.53 4.98 -7.91
CA GLY A 70 -1.30 4.60 -8.60
C GLY A 70 -0.04 5.08 -7.86
N GLU A 71 -0.03 6.30 -7.33
CA GLU A 71 1.09 6.80 -6.54
C GLU A 71 1.28 5.98 -5.26
N LEU A 72 0.20 5.73 -4.52
CA LEU A 72 0.25 4.97 -3.28
C LEU A 72 0.68 3.52 -3.50
N ALA A 73 0.19 2.87 -4.56
CA ALA A 73 0.61 1.52 -4.93
C ALA A 73 2.12 1.44 -5.18
N LYS A 74 2.68 2.39 -5.95
CA LYS A 74 4.13 2.46 -6.22
C LYS A 74 4.94 2.61 -4.93
N LYS A 75 4.51 3.49 -4.01
CA LYS A 75 5.20 3.68 -2.71
C LYS A 75 5.16 2.42 -1.85
N ILE A 76 4.00 1.75 -1.78
CA ILE A 76 3.85 0.50 -1.02
C ILE A 76 4.79 -0.57 -1.57
N ILE A 77 4.83 -0.79 -2.88
CA ILE A 77 5.71 -1.79 -3.50
C ILE A 77 7.17 -1.51 -3.19
N HIS A 78 7.57 -0.24 -3.31
CA HIS A 78 8.93 0.18 -2.99
C HIS A 78 9.27 -0.16 -1.53
N TRP A 79 8.45 0.24 -0.56
CA TRP A 79 8.72 -0.03 0.85
C TRP A 79 8.68 -1.51 1.22
N VAL A 80 7.80 -2.30 0.61
CA VAL A 80 7.76 -3.75 0.83
C VAL A 80 9.01 -4.42 0.26
N THR A 81 9.58 -3.88 -0.82
CA THR A 81 10.83 -4.38 -1.41
C THR A 81 12.06 -3.97 -0.60
N GLU A 82 12.04 -2.83 0.08
CA GLU A 82 13.12 -2.37 0.99
C GLU A 82 13.20 -3.13 2.32
N MET A 83 12.18 -3.92 2.66
CA MET A 83 11.94 -4.35 4.04
C MET A 83 12.96 -5.32 4.62
#